data_AF-A0AAV0HQZ3-F1
#
_entry.id   AF-A0AAV0HQZ3-F1
#
_cell.length_a   1.000
_cell.length_b   1.000
_cell.length_c   1.000
_cell.angle_alpha   90.00
_cell.angle_beta   90.00
_cell.angle_gamma   90.00
#
_symmetry.space_group_name_H-M   'P 1'
#
loop_
_entity.id
_entity.type
_entity.pdbx_description
1 polymer ?
#
loop_
_entity_poly.entity_id
_entity_poly.type
_entity_poly.pdbx_seq_one_letter_code
_entity_poly.pdbx_strand_id
1 'polypeptide(L)'
;MDCRFGSSDSNDIISNGSSSCCVELQPSSTSHQPEFAALHRLSRNLDSTFDPSSEFNFFADAKIVVPGGGGGREVPVHRCILSSRSEFFRNVFCSAKENCDGRFELKELAKDYEVGFEPLVAVLGYLYSGTVRALPSGICECVDDDCSHLGCRPAVDFMVEVLYASFTFQVPELVALYQRRLLDVLDKVSTDDMLVVLSVANKCSKACEKLLSRCIEMVVKSDIDIVTLDKALPHHIVTRITDARWELDSNAKPRAAATAATTHCFPDKHVKRIHRALDSDDVELVRMLLKEGHTNLDDAEALHYAVAYCDSKTTTELLDLGLADVNQTNSRGYTVLHVAAMRKEPKIIVSLLTKGARPSALTSDGRKALQIAKRLTRAADYHKCIEEGKASPNERLCIEILEQAERRSPLLGEASVSLALAGDDLRMKLLYLENRVGLAKLLFPMEAKVVMDICEIDDASEFPLGNIHGKNSTTVDLNETPFKLHDEHLSRLRALSRRGILLMATVELGKRFFPRCSDVLNKIMDDDDNLTQLACLGNGTPEEKQRKRKRYVELQQLLSKAFSADKEEFDRSAISSSSSSKSVGGGGGGGMASKRIATGKLTSSRRS
;
A
#
# COMPACT_ATOMS: atom_id res chain seq x y z
N MET A 1 -24.95 -41.33 51.67
CA MET A 1 -26.33 -41.23 52.18
C MET A 1 -26.94 -40.00 51.55
N ASP A 2 -27.87 -40.24 50.63
CA ASP A 2 -28.61 -39.25 49.88
C ASP A 2 -29.49 -38.35 50.75
N CYS A 3 -29.80 -37.16 50.22
CA CYS A 3 -31.10 -36.44 50.23
C CYS A 3 -30.79 -34.93 50.04
N ARG A 4 -30.92 -34.33 48.85
CA ARG A 4 -32.12 -33.91 48.07
C ARG A 4 -33.13 -33.04 48.83
N PHE A 5 -33.68 -32.12 48.03
CA PHE A 5 -34.80 -31.16 48.23
C PHE A 5 -34.39 -29.83 48.86
N GLY A 6 -34.66 -28.66 48.26
CA GLY A 6 -35.43 -28.33 47.06
C GLY A 6 -36.16 -27.01 47.28
N SER A 7 -36.13 -26.13 46.26
CA SER A 7 -37.15 -25.09 45.98
C SER A 7 -37.22 -23.93 46.99
N SER A 8 -37.61 -22.70 46.68
CA SER A 8 -37.90 -21.92 45.47
C SER A 8 -38.02 -20.47 45.93
N ASP A 9 -38.07 -19.56 44.95
CA ASP A 9 -38.70 -18.23 44.99
C ASP A 9 -37.96 -17.12 45.74
N SER A 10 -37.97 -15.86 45.30
CA SER A 10 -38.24 -15.19 44.02
C SER A 10 -37.84 -13.73 44.27
N ASN A 11 -37.42 -13.08 43.19
CA ASN A 11 -37.29 -11.64 42.95
C ASN A 11 -37.93 -10.69 43.98
N ASP A 12 -37.27 -9.57 44.30
CA ASP A 12 -37.49 -8.33 43.52
C ASP A 12 -36.84 -7.06 44.12
N ILE A 13 -36.48 -6.17 43.18
CA ILE A 13 -36.42 -4.70 43.28
C ILE A 13 -35.20 -4.03 43.94
N ILE A 14 -34.33 -3.58 43.04
CA ILE A 14 -33.41 -2.45 43.15
C ILE A 14 -34.21 -1.14 43.13
N SER A 15 -34.00 -0.24 44.10
CA SER A 15 -34.04 1.22 43.87
C SER A 15 -33.82 2.04 45.16
N ASN A 16 -32.91 3.02 45.03
CA ASN A 16 -32.76 4.29 45.75
C ASN A 16 -31.98 4.35 47.08
N GLY A 17 -31.02 5.29 47.07
CA GLY A 17 -30.98 6.31 48.12
C GLY A 17 -29.69 6.37 48.92
N SER A 18 -28.76 7.17 48.45
CA SER A 18 -27.59 7.71 49.15
C SER A 18 -27.85 8.13 50.60
N SER A 19 -27.01 7.65 51.54
CA SER A 19 -26.67 8.37 52.78
C SER A 19 -25.36 7.87 53.37
N SER A 20 -24.37 8.77 53.36
CA SER A 20 -23.23 8.89 54.27
C SER A 20 -23.25 8.02 55.54
N CYS A 21 -22.26 7.14 55.67
CA CYS A 21 -21.69 6.75 56.95
C CYS A 21 -20.16 6.79 56.83
N CYS A 22 -19.58 7.91 57.28
CA CYS A 22 -18.15 8.03 57.56
C CYS A 22 -17.77 7.04 58.67
N VAL A 23 -16.91 6.08 58.36
CA VAL A 23 -16.14 5.34 59.37
C VAL A 23 -14.68 5.70 59.14
N GLU A 24 -14.16 6.60 59.98
CA GLU A 24 -12.74 6.85 60.14
C GLU A 24 -12.07 5.55 60.62
N LEU A 25 -11.39 4.87 59.70
CA LEU A 25 -10.41 3.85 60.05
C LEU A 25 -9.04 4.54 60.09
N GLN A 26 -8.54 4.78 61.31
CA GLN A 26 -7.15 5.15 61.53
C GLN A 26 -6.20 4.10 60.92
N PRO A 27 -5.12 4.51 60.23
CA PRO A 27 -4.20 3.58 59.62
C PRO A 27 -3.27 2.98 60.68
N SER A 28 -3.38 1.68 60.91
CA SER A 28 -2.33 0.92 61.61
C SER A 28 -1.10 0.81 60.70
N SER A 29 -0.06 1.54 61.09
CA SER A 29 1.27 1.52 60.48
C SER A 29 1.92 0.14 60.52
N THR A 30 2.20 -0.44 59.35
CA THR A 30 3.12 -1.58 59.18
C THR A 30 4.09 -1.32 58.01
N SER A 31 5.25 -0.75 58.36
CA SER A 31 6.62 -0.85 57.83
C SER A 31 7.02 -1.30 56.39
N HIS A 32 6.13 -1.65 55.45
CA HIS A 32 6.52 -2.15 54.11
C HIS A 32 6.62 -1.10 52.99
N GLN A 33 6.37 0.18 53.28
CA GLN A 33 6.38 1.25 52.28
C GLN A 33 7.73 1.54 51.60
N PRO A 34 8.90 1.54 52.28
CA PRO A 34 10.16 1.93 51.63
C PRO A 34 10.70 0.88 50.67
N GLU A 35 10.51 -0.41 50.95
CA GLU A 35 10.92 -1.51 50.05
C GLU A 35 10.05 -1.56 48.80
N PHE A 36 8.74 -1.39 48.94
CA PHE A 36 7.84 -1.32 47.79
C PHE A 36 8.18 -0.12 46.89
N ALA A 37 8.43 1.05 47.48
CA ALA A 37 8.85 2.24 46.74
C ALA A 37 10.20 2.03 46.03
N ALA A 38 11.16 1.36 46.68
CA ALA A 38 12.46 1.04 46.09
C ALA A 38 12.34 0.05 44.93
N LEU A 39 11.56 -1.02 45.07
CA LEU A 39 11.29 -2.00 44.01
C LEU A 39 10.53 -1.38 42.84
N HIS A 40 9.57 -0.49 43.13
CA HIS A 40 8.83 0.22 42.08
C HIS A 40 9.73 1.20 41.32
N ARG A 41 10.70 1.83 42.01
CA ARG A 41 11.73 2.66 41.37
C ARG A 41 12.70 1.82 40.53
N LEU A 42 13.11 0.66 41.01
CA LEU A 42 13.93 -0.29 40.26
C LEU A 42 13.20 -0.75 38.98
N SER A 43 11.93 -1.14 39.09
CA SER A 43 11.09 -1.54 37.95
C SER A 43 11.01 -0.44 36.89
N ARG A 44 10.77 0.83 37.28
CA ARG A 44 10.77 1.96 36.33
C ARG A 44 12.13 2.19 35.67
N ASN A 45 13.22 2.08 36.43
CA ASN A 45 14.56 2.21 35.86
C ASN A 45 14.85 1.09 34.86
N LEU A 46 14.47 -0.15 35.17
CA LEU A 46 14.61 -1.28 34.26
C LEU A 46 13.74 -1.12 33.00
N ASP A 47 12.54 -0.53 33.12
CA ASP A 47 11.69 -0.22 31.97
C ASP A 47 12.38 0.78 31.02
N SER A 48 13.05 1.80 31.57
CA SER A 48 13.80 2.80 30.78
C SER A 48 15.02 2.23 30.03
N THR A 49 15.40 0.98 30.27
CA THR A 49 16.51 0.32 29.52
C THR A 49 16.18 0.16 28.04
N PHE A 50 14.90 0.04 27.70
CA PHE A 50 14.45 -0.14 26.30
C PHE A 50 14.13 1.18 25.59
N ASP A 51 14.38 2.32 26.24
CA ASP A 51 14.23 3.62 25.60
C ASP A 51 15.46 3.93 24.73
N PRO A 52 15.29 4.53 23.53
CA PRO A 52 16.40 4.82 22.61
C PRO A 52 17.50 5.71 23.20
N SER A 53 17.20 6.49 24.23
CA SER A 53 18.10 7.41 24.92
C SER A 53 18.76 6.83 26.16
N SER A 54 18.64 5.52 26.42
CA SER A 54 19.08 4.91 27.67
C SER A 54 20.60 4.70 27.73
N GLU A 55 21.24 5.27 28.75
CA GLU A 55 22.65 5.04 29.10
C GLU A 55 22.89 3.62 29.70
N PHE A 56 21.83 2.85 29.98
CA PHE A 56 21.89 1.54 30.63
C PHE A 56 22.41 0.40 29.75
N ASN A 57 22.62 0.64 28.45
CA ASN A 57 23.14 -0.37 27.51
C ASN A 57 24.56 -0.85 27.87
N PHE A 58 25.28 -0.15 28.75
CA PHE A 58 26.66 -0.48 29.12
C PHE A 58 26.81 -1.78 29.93
N PHE A 59 25.78 -2.24 30.64
CA PHE A 59 25.85 -3.44 31.51
C PHE A 59 25.23 -4.70 30.92
N ALA A 60 24.75 -4.67 29.67
CA ALA A 60 24.20 -5.83 29.01
C ALA A 60 25.28 -6.88 28.70
N ASP A 61 25.03 -8.13 29.07
CA ASP A 61 25.93 -9.28 28.91
C ASP A 61 25.49 -10.25 27.79
N ALA A 62 24.42 -9.88 27.08
CA ALA A 62 23.94 -10.55 25.88
C ALA A 62 23.17 -9.59 24.96
N LYS A 63 22.96 -10.01 23.72
CA LYS A 63 22.15 -9.29 22.74
C LYS A 63 21.26 -10.25 21.95
N ILE A 64 20.02 -9.84 21.71
CA ILE A 64 19.11 -10.54 20.82
C ILE A 64 19.06 -9.79 19.50
N VAL A 65 19.41 -10.48 18.41
CA VAL A 65 19.44 -9.91 17.06
C VAL A 65 18.10 -10.18 16.39
N VAL A 66 17.39 -9.11 16.04
CA VAL A 66 16.15 -9.16 15.27
C VAL A 66 16.49 -8.97 13.79
N PRO A 67 16.14 -9.92 12.91
CA PRO A 67 16.38 -9.76 11.48
C PRO A 67 15.59 -8.56 10.94
N GLY A 68 16.21 -7.75 10.09
CA GLY A 68 15.60 -6.56 9.49
C GLY A 68 16.32 -6.10 8.22
N GLY A 69 15.58 -5.51 7.27
CA GLY A 69 16.09 -5.02 6.00
C GLY A 69 17.00 -3.80 6.16
N GLY A 70 18.31 -4.03 6.24
CA GLY A 70 19.34 -2.98 6.33
C GLY A 70 20.29 -3.06 7.53
N GLY A 71 20.55 -4.27 8.06
CA GLY A 71 21.36 -4.51 9.26
C GLY A 71 20.44 -4.77 10.46
N GLY A 72 20.46 -6.01 10.98
CA GLY A 72 19.55 -6.44 12.05
C GLY A 72 19.59 -5.51 13.27
N ARG A 73 18.42 -5.27 13.88
CA ARG A 73 18.33 -4.48 15.12
C ARG A 73 18.77 -5.34 16.29
N GLU A 74 19.72 -4.86 17.08
CA GLU A 74 20.19 -5.54 18.28
C GLU A 74 19.45 -5.01 19.52
N VAL A 75 18.92 -5.91 20.33
CA VAL A 75 18.33 -5.59 21.64
C VAL A 75 19.31 -6.05 22.74
N PRO A 76 19.93 -5.13 23.48
CA PRO A 76 20.79 -5.48 24.61
C PRO A 76 19.95 -6.07 25.76
N VAL A 77 20.42 -7.17 26.34
CA VAL A 77 19.73 -7.88 27.42
C VAL A 77 20.69 -8.35 28.52
N HIS A 78 20.14 -8.57 29.71
CA HIS A 78 20.82 -9.06 30.90
C HIS A 78 20.38 -10.50 31.18
N ARG A 79 21.30 -11.45 31.04
CA ARG A 79 21.03 -12.89 31.22
C ARG A 79 20.47 -13.20 32.59
N CYS A 80 20.96 -12.52 33.63
CA CYS A 80 20.51 -12.72 35.01
C CYS A 80 19.02 -12.36 35.20
N ILE A 81 18.56 -11.24 34.63
CA ILE A 81 17.17 -10.79 34.72
C ILE A 81 16.27 -11.77 33.98
N LEU A 82 16.59 -12.06 32.71
CA LEU A 82 15.78 -12.93 31.88
C LEU A 82 15.71 -14.37 32.41
N SER A 83 16.83 -14.93 32.88
CA SER A 83 16.86 -16.28 33.48
C SER A 83 16.03 -16.38 34.76
N SER A 84 15.90 -15.27 35.51
CA SER A 84 15.11 -15.25 36.74
C SER A 84 13.59 -15.21 36.48
N ARG A 85 13.17 -14.70 35.31
CA ARG A 85 11.76 -14.47 34.97
C ARG A 85 11.21 -15.38 33.89
N SER A 86 12.07 -16.15 33.22
CA SER A 86 11.68 -17.06 32.15
C SER A 86 12.56 -18.32 32.21
N GLU A 87 11.89 -19.46 32.35
CA GLU A 87 12.55 -20.77 32.30
C GLU A 87 13.17 -21.05 30.92
N PHE A 88 12.53 -20.57 29.86
CA PHE A 88 13.08 -20.62 28.51
C PHE A 88 14.46 -19.95 28.45
N PHE A 89 14.57 -18.68 28.86
CA PHE A 89 15.84 -17.95 28.81
C PHE A 89 16.89 -18.55 29.74
N ARG A 90 16.49 -19.04 30.92
CA ARG A 90 17.39 -19.77 31.82
C ARG A 90 18.01 -20.98 31.12
N ASN A 91 17.22 -21.77 30.41
CA ASN A 91 17.70 -22.95 29.70
C ASN A 91 18.58 -22.59 28.51
N VAL A 92 18.21 -21.55 27.73
CA VAL A 92 18.99 -21.04 26.60
C VAL A 92 20.37 -20.53 27.05
N PHE A 93 20.43 -19.76 28.12
CA PHE A 93 21.72 -19.22 28.59
C PHE A 93 22.59 -20.27 29.30
N CYS A 94 21.99 -21.28 29.91
CA CYS A 94 22.72 -22.41 30.50
C CYS A 94 23.31 -23.36 29.45
N SER A 95 22.65 -23.56 28.31
CA SER A 95 23.15 -24.41 27.22
C SER A 95 24.19 -23.71 26.35
N ALA A 96 24.18 -22.38 26.30
CA ALA A 96 25.10 -21.56 25.50
C ALA A 96 26.51 -21.39 26.08
N LYS A 97 27.02 -22.36 26.86
CA LYS A 97 28.33 -22.29 27.55
C LYS A 97 29.54 -22.03 26.64
N GLU A 98 29.41 -22.25 25.33
CA GLU A 98 30.46 -22.03 24.33
C GLU A 98 30.27 -20.76 23.48
N ASN A 99 29.16 -20.02 23.65
CA ASN A 99 28.84 -18.88 22.80
C ASN A 99 29.46 -17.58 23.37
N CYS A 100 30.75 -17.40 23.09
CA CYS A 100 31.59 -16.33 23.66
C CYS A 100 31.13 -14.90 23.33
N ASP A 101 30.41 -14.70 22.23
CA ASP A 101 29.98 -13.37 21.76
C ASP A 101 28.66 -12.89 22.39
N GLY A 102 27.96 -13.77 23.10
CA GLY A 102 26.68 -13.44 23.76
C GLY A 102 25.57 -12.95 22.83
N ARG A 103 25.65 -13.30 21.55
CA ARG A 103 24.66 -12.98 20.52
C ARG A 103 23.69 -14.14 20.33
N PHE A 104 22.40 -13.83 20.32
CA PHE A 104 21.32 -14.79 20.10
C PHE A 104 20.43 -14.30 18.97
N GLU A 105 20.19 -15.12 17.95
CA GLU A 105 19.31 -14.76 16.86
C GLU A 105 17.85 -15.02 17.24
N LEU A 106 16.98 -14.01 17.09
CA LEU A 106 15.56 -14.18 17.40
C LEU A 106 14.92 -15.30 16.58
N LYS A 107 15.36 -15.49 15.33
CA LYS A 107 14.89 -16.56 14.45
C LYS A 107 15.19 -17.96 15.00
N GLU A 108 16.26 -18.11 15.77
CA GLU A 108 16.58 -19.38 16.45
C GLU A 108 15.79 -19.57 17.73
N LEU A 109 15.49 -18.48 18.44
CA LEU A 109 14.68 -18.49 19.66
C LEU A 109 13.19 -18.73 19.35
N ALA A 110 12.70 -18.19 18.24
CA ALA A 110 11.31 -18.19 17.81
C ALA A 110 11.21 -18.74 16.37
N LYS A 111 11.26 -20.07 16.24
CA LYS A 111 11.44 -20.75 14.93
C LYS A 111 10.15 -20.86 14.11
N ASP A 112 9.00 -20.95 14.75
CA ASP A 112 7.75 -21.32 14.07
C ASP A 112 6.96 -20.11 13.56
N TYR A 113 7.33 -18.88 13.94
CA TYR A 113 6.63 -17.67 13.54
C TYR A 113 7.56 -16.46 13.64
N GLU A 114 7.43 -15.51 12.71
CA GLU A 114 8.26 -14.31 12.68
C GLU A 114 7.78 -13.29 13.72
N VAL A 115 8.70 -12.82 14.55
CA VAL A 115 8.44 -11.82 15.59
C VAL A 115 9.24 -10.56 15.28
N GLY A 116 8.56 -9.43 15.20
CA GLY A 116 9.15 -8.12 14.97
C GLY A 116 9.86 -7.55 16.20
N PHE A 117 10.58 -6.46 15.98
CA PHE A 117 11.33 -5.77 17.02
C PHE A 117 10.42 -5.23 18.13
N GLU A 118 9.31 -4.57 17.77
CA GLU A 118 8.42 -3.93 18.76
C GLU A 118 7.70 -4.95 19.66
N PRO A 119 7.15 -6.07 19.14
CA PRO A 119 6.60 -7.13 19.98
C PRO A 119 7.63 -7.80 20.90
N LEU A 120 8.86 -8.02 20.41
CA LEU A 120 9.95 -8.54 21.24
C LEU A 120 10.22 -7.59 22.41
N VAL A 121 10.40 -6.29 22.15
CA VAL A 121 10.65 -5.28 23.18
C VAL A 121 9.49 -5.19 24.16
N ALA A 122 8.24 -5.34 23.72
CA ALA A 122 7.08 -5.36 24.60
C ALA A 122 7.13 -6.54 25.61
N VAL A 123 7.52 -7.74 25.16
CA VAL A 123 7.66 -8.91 26.04
C VAL A 123 8.85 -8.77 26.98
N LEU A 124 10.00 -8.31 26.46
CA LEU A 124 11.19 -8.09 27.29
C LEU A 124 10.96 -6.98 28.32
N GLY A 125 10.31 -5.88 27.93
CA GLY A 125 9.95 -4.79 28.83
C GLY A 125 9.07 -5.27 29.98
N TYR A 126 8.13 -6.19 29.73
CA TYR A 126 7.36 -6.84 30.79
C TYR A 126 8.22 -7.71 31.70
N LEU A 127 9.16 -8.51 31.17
CA LEU A 127 10.06 -9.33 31.98
C LEU A 127 10.95 -8.48 32.90
N TYR A 128 11.29 -7.26 32.49
CA TYR A 128 12.13 -6.33 33.26
C TYR A 128 11.33 -5.54 34.29
N SER A 129 10.19 -4.97 33.89
CA SER A 129 9.42 -4.03 34.71
C SER A 129 8.28 -4.69 35.47
N GLY A 130 7.76 -5.83 35.00
CA GLY A 130 6.51 -6.42 35.45
C GLY A 130 5.26 -5.63 35.02
N THR A 131 5.43 -4.60 34.18
CA THR A 131 4.35 -3.73 33.72
C THR A 131 4.04 -3.98 32.24
N VAL A 132 2.75 -3.93 31.90
CA VAL A 132 2.31 -4.08 30.51
C VAL A 132 2.22 -2.68 29.91
N ARG A 133 3.06 -2.40 28.91
CA ARG A 133 3.00 -1.15 28.15
C ARG A 133 1.68 -1.04 27.38
N ALA A 134 1.24 0.19 27.16
CA ALA A 134 0.16 0.47 26.23
C ALA A 134 0.58 0.05 24.81
N LEU A 135 -0.41 -0.20 23.94
CA LEU A 135 -0.13 -0.48 22.53
C LEU A 135 0.61 0.73 21.92
N PRO A 136 1.76 0.53 21.26
CA PRO A 136 2.52 1.66 20.71
C PRO A 136 1.75 2.38 19.61
N SER A 137 1.58 3.70 19.76
CA SER A 137 0.95 4.57 18.75
C SER A 137 1.75 4.55 17.45
N GLY A 138 1.07 4.58 16.29
CA GLY A 138 1.68 4.48 14.97
C GLY A 138 2.13 3.07 14.52
N ILE A 139 2.43 2.14 15.44
CA ILE A 139 2.80 0.75 15.11
C ILE A 139 1.56 -0.14 15.03
N CYS A 140 0.63 0.03 15.97
CA CYS A 140 -0.64 -0.69 16.00
C CYS A 140 -1.76 0.02 15.20
N GLU A 141 -1.45 1.12 14.54
CA GLU A 141 -2.38 1.93 13.75
C GLU A 141 -2.08 1.73 12.26
N CYS A 142 -3.14 1.66 11.46
CA CYS A 142 -3.02 1.61 10.01
C CYS A 142 -3.10 3.01 9.40
N VAL A 143 -2.79 3.14 8.11
CA VAL A 143 -2.81 4.42 7.38
C VAL A 143 -4.23 4.89 7.05
N ASP A 144 -5.24 4.03 7.25
CA ASP A 144 -6.63 4.35 6.92
C ASP A 144 -7.27 5.24 7.99
N ASP A 145 -7.52 6.51 7.63
CA ASP A 145 -8.07 7.54 8.53
C ASP A 145 -9.48 7.19 9.04
N ASP A 146 -10.25 6.40 8.27
CA ASP A 146 -11.60 5.97 8.63
C ASP A 146 -11.61 4.75 9.58
N CYS A 147 -10.44 4.21 9.93
CA CYS A 147 -10.33 3.01 10.74
C CYS A 147 -10.36 3.32 12.24
N SER A 148 -11.12 2.53 13.03
CA SER A 148 -11.08 2.61 14.50
C SER A 148 -9.82 2.02 15.14
N HIS A 149 -8.93 1.43 14.32
CA HIS A 149 -7.69 0.75 14.70
C HIS A 149 -7.81 -0.38 15.74
N LEU A 150 -9.01 -0.80 16.16
CA LEU A 150 -9.20 -1.86 17.15
C LEU A 150 -8.94 -3.28 16.62
N GLY A 151 -9.26 -3.52 15.35
CA GLY A 151 -9.12 -4.82 14.66
C GLY A 151 -8.42 -4.70 13.31
N CYS A 152 -7.63 -3.64 13.11
CA CYS A 152 -6.85 -3.47 11.90
C CYS A 152 -5.64 -4.41 11.88
N ARG A 153 -5.12 -4.71 10.69
CA ARG A 153 -4.01 -5.63 10.49
C ARG A 153 -2.78 -5.30 11.35
N PRO A 154 -2.27 -4.05 11.41
CA PRO A 154 -1.18 -3.67 12.32
C PRO A 154 -1.42 -4.04 13.80
N ALA A 155 -2.62 -3.76 14.32
CA ALA A 155 -2.96 -4.09 15.70
C ALA A 155 -3.01 -5.60 15.93
N VAL A 156 -3.64 -6.34 15.01
CA VAL A 156 -3.75 -7.80 15.08
C VAL A 156 -2.37 -8.44 15.01
N ASP A 157 -1.53 -8.04 14.05
CA ASP A 157 -0.16 -8.56 13.91
C ASP A 157 0.65 -8.32 15.18
N PHE A 158 0.61 -7.10 15.74
CA PHE A 158 1.30 -6.80 17.00
C PHE A 158 0.83 -7.72 18.14
N MET A 159 -0.49 -7.88 18.32
CA MET A 159 -1.05 -8.71 19.39
C MET A 159 -0.71 -10.19 19.22
N VAL A 160 -0.74 -10.68 17.98
CA VAL A 160 -0.43 -12.07 17.62
C VAL A 160 1.06 -12.36 17.81
N GLU A 161 1.94 -11.45 17.37
CA GLU A 161 3.38 -11.54 17.57
C GLU A 161 3.74 -11.54 19.07
N VAL A 162 3.11 -10.67 19.88
CA VAL A 162 3.31 -10.65 21.34
C VAL A 162 2.81 -11.95 21.99
N LEU A 163 1.64 -12.45 21.58
CA LEU A 163 1.10 -13.72 22.08
C LEU A 163 2.07 -14.87 21.81
N TYR A 164 2.57 -14.99 20.57
CA TYR A 164 3.50 -16.04 20.20
C TYR A 164 4.85 -15.91 20.92
N ALA A 165 5.42 -14.71 21.00
CA ALA A 165 6.67 -14.47 21.71
C ALA A 165 6.53 -14.80 23.21
N SER A 166 5.42 -14.39 23.83
CA SER A 166 5.12 -14.70 25.23
C SER A 166 4.98 -16.21 25.48
N PHE A 167 4.34 -16.93 24.55
CA PHE A 167 4.25 -18.39 24.61
C PHE A 167 5.63 -19.04 24.49
N THR A 168 6.42 -18.62 23.51
CA THR A 168 7.77 -19.14 23.24
C THR A 168 8.71 -18.92 24.41
N PHE A 169 8.68 -17.72 24.99
CA PHE A 169 9.51 -17.36 26.15
C PHE A 169 8.90 -17.80 27.49
N GLN A 170 7.82 -18.58 27.47
CA GLN A 170 7.19 -19.17 28.66
C GLN A 170 6.75 -18.12 29.69
N VAL A 171 6.02 -17.09 29.24
CA VAL A 171 5.46 -16.00 30.06
C VAL A 171 3.93 -16.13 30.11
N PRO A 172 3.37 -16.99 30.98
CA PRO A 172 1.95 -17.37 30.94
C PRO A 172 1.00 -16.21 31.22
N GLU A 173 1.39 -15.22 32.02
CA GLU A 173 0.59 -14.05 32.35
C GLU A 173 0.30 -13.20 31.11
N LEU A 174 1.32 -12.99 30.27
CA LEU A 174 1.16 -12.28 29.00
C LEU A 174 0.35 -13.09 27.99
N VAL A 175 0.54 -14.41 27.94
CA VAL A 175 -0.26 -15.28 27.07
C VAL A 175 -1.74 -15.14 27.40
N ALA A 176 -2.12 -15.25 28.69
CA ALA A 176 -3.51 -15.11 29.12
C ALA A 176 -4.08 -13.71 28.82
N LEU A 177 -3.27 -12.66 28.99
CA LEU A 177 -3.67 -11.29 28.70
C LEU A 177 -3.96 -11.05 27.22
N TYR A 178 -3.02 -11.43 26.35
CA TYR A 178 -3.15 -11.20 24.91
C TYR A 178 -4.16 -12.13 24.26
N GLN A 179 -4.35 -13.34 24.79
CA GLN A 179 -5.46 -14.20 24.40
C GLN A 179 -6.82 -13.53 24.66
N ARG A 180 -6.99 -12.90 25.84
CA ARG A 180 -8.23 -12.15 26.17
C ARG A 180 -8.40 -10.94 25.25
N ARG A 181 -7.36 -10.14 25.07
CA ARG A 181 -7.40 -8.97 24.18
C ARG A 181 -7.79 -9.35 22.75
N LEU A 182 -7.23 -10.43 22.22
CA LEU A 182 -7.59 -10.93 20.89
C LEU A 182 -9.06 -11.35 20.83
N LEU A 183 -9.55 -12.11 21.81
CA LEU A 183 -10.96 -12.50 21.90
C LEU A 183 -11.90 -11.28 21.90
N ASP A 184 -11.55 -10.21 22.63
CA ASP A 184 -12.36 -8.99 22.74
C ASP A 184 -12.45 -8.20 21.43
N VAL A 185 -11.49 -8.37 20.51
CA VAL A 185 -11.45 -7.66 19.23
C VAL A 185 -11.86 -8.52 18.03
N LEU A 186 -11.96 -9.85 18.18
CA LEU A 186 -12.20 -10.78 17.06
C LEU A 186 -13.37 -10.37 16.17
N ASP A 187 -14.49 -9.92 16.75
CA ASP A 187 -15.68 -9.53 16.00
C ASP A 187 -15.46 -8.25 15.14
N LYS A 188 -14.35 -7.53 15.33
CA LYS A 188 -13.94 -6.34 14.58
C LYS A 188 -12.82 -6.63 13.57
N VAL A 189 -12.26 -7.84 13.58
CA VAL A 189 -11.18 -8.28 12.68
C VAL A 189 -11.79 -8.70 11.34
N SER A 190 -11.09 -8.40 10.24
CA SER A 190 -11.53 -8.86 8.91
C SER A 190 -11.42 -10.38 8.79
N THR A 191 -12.23 -11.01 7.94
CA THR A 191 -12.21 -12.47 7.79
C THR A 191 -10.85 -13.00 7.35
N ASP A 192 -10.17 -12.29 6.45
CA ASP A 192 -8.82 -12.62 6.00
C ASP A 192 -7.78 -12.54 7.14
N ASP A 193 -7.90 -11.53 8.01
CA ASP A 193 -6.97 -11.33 9.13
C ASP A 193 -7.17 -12.36 10.25
N MET A 194 -8.36 -12.95 10.38
CA MET A 194 -8.62 -14.03 11.34
C MET A 194 -7.75 -15.27 11.08
N LEU A 195 -7.34 -15.53 9.84
CA LEU A 195 -6.49 -16.67 9.50
C LEU A 195 -5.12 -16.59 10.19
N VAL A 196 -4.61 -15.37 10.42
CA VAL A 196 -3.33 -15.18 11.09
C VAL A 196 -3.45 -15.36 12.60
N VAL A 197 -4.56 -14.91 13.20
CA VAL A 197 -4.87 -15.22 14.60
C VAL A 197 -5.01 -16.74 14.79
N LEU A 198 -5.72 -17.40 13.87
CA LEU A 198 -5.95 -18.84 13.90
C LEU A 198 -4.65 -19.65 13.76
N SER A 199 -3.75 -19.25 12.85
CA SER A 199 -2.49 -19.95 12.62
C SER A 199 -1.58 -19.92 13.87
N VAL A 200 -1.49 -18.78 14.55
CA VAL A 200 -0.72 -18.64 15.79
C VAL A 200 -1.41 -19.31 16.97
N ALA A 201 -2.73 -19.22 17.09
CA ALA A 201 -3.48 -19.94 18.12
C ALA A 201 -3.28 -21.46 18.01
N ASN A 202 -3.20 -22.00 16.78
CA ASN A 202 -2.89 -23.40 16.54
C ASN A 202 -1.44 -23.75 16.97
N LYS A 203 -0.46 -22.90 16.69
CA LYS A 203 0.93 -23.10 17.15
C LYS A 203 1.04 -23.07 18.69
N CYS A 204 0.25 -22.24 19.36
CA CYS A 204 0.20 -22.14 20.82
C CYS A 204 -0.72 -23.20 21.48
N SER A 205 -1.31 -24.11 20.69
CA SER A 205 -2.32 -25.14 21.00
C SER A 205 -2.85 -25.18 22.44
N LYS A 206 -2.10 -25.74 23.40
CA LYS A 206 -2.55 -25.96 24.78
C LYS A 206 -2.88 -24.67 25.55
N ALA A 207 -2.18 -23.58 25.27
CA ALA A 207 -2.39 -22.32 26.00
C ALA A 207 -3.55 -21.50 25.40
N CYS A 208 -3.88 -21.70 24.13
CA CYS A 208 -4.78 -20.84 23.36
C CYS A 208 -6.08 -21.54 22.91
N GLU A 209 -6.48 -22.66 23.52
CA GLU A 209 -7.63 -23.48 23.07
C GLU A 209 -8.94 -22.69 22.89
N LYS A 210 -9.23 -21.75 23.80
CA LYS A 210 -10.43 -20.90 23.70
C LYS A 210 -10.39 -19.98 22.48
N LEU A 211 -9.22 -19.41 22.19
CA LEU A 211 -9.02 -18.52 21.05
C LEU A 211 -9.08 -19.32 19.75
N LEU A 212 -8.41 -20.48 19.71
CA LEU A 212 -8.43 -21.42 18.60
C LEU A 212 -9.86 -21.85 18.25
N SER A 213 -10.64 -22.29 19.25
CA SER A 213 -12.02 -22.74 19.06
C SER A 213 -12.92 -21.63 18.52
N ARG A 214 -12.80 -20.42 19.08
CA ARG A 214 -13.58 -19.27 18.63
C ARG A 214 -13.22 -18.84 17.20
N CYS A 215 -11.94 -18.82 16.85
CA CYS A 215 -11.49 -18.52 15.49
C CYS A 215 -12.01 -19.55 14.49
N ILE A 216 -11.97 -20.85 14.82
CA ILE A 216 -12.54 -21.90 13.96
C ILE A 216 -14.04 -21.68 13.75
N GLU A 217 -14.80 -21.39 14.81
CA GLU A 217 -16.24 -21.12 14.69
C GLU A 217 -16.56 -19.95 13.74
N MET A 218 -15.78 -18.87 13.83
CA MET A 218 -15.95 -17.69 12.96
C MET A 218 -15.54 -17.99 11.52
N VAL A 219 -14.44 -18.70 11.30
CA VAL A 219 -13.98 -19.09 9.96
C VAL A 219 -14.95 -20.08 9.30
N VAL A 220 -15.51 -21.03 10.05
CA VAL A 220 -16.53 -21.96 9.55
C VAL A 220 -17.73 -21.20 8.99
N LYS A 221 -18.19 -20.14 9.67
CA LYS A 221 -19.31 -19.28 9.25
C LYS A 221 -18.96 -18.24 8.17
N SER A 222 -17.68 -18.11 7.82
CA SER A 222 -17.20 -17.12 6.85
C SER A 222 -17.25 -17.64 5.41
N ASP A 223 -17.13 -16.72 4.46
CA ASP A 223 -17.08 -16.92 3.02
C ASP A 223 -15.67 -17.27 2.48
N ILE A 224 -14.69 -17.51 3.36
CA ILE A 224 -13.32 -17.85 2.96
C ILE A 224 -13.32 -19.17 2.18
N ASP A 225 -12.77 -19.15 0.97
CA ASP A 225 -12.70 -20.31 0.08
C ASP A 225 -11.67 -21.36 0.57
N ILE A 226 -11.84 -22.60 0.11
CA ILE A 226 -11.01 -23.74 0.54
C ILE A 226 -9.55 -23.56 0.11
N VAL A 227 -9.29 -22.93 -1.05
CA VAL A 227 -7.93 -22.70 -1.54
C VAL A 227 -7.17 -21.77 -0.61
N THR A 228 -7.80 -20.67 -0.18
CA THR A 228 -7.23 -19.74 0.80
C THR A 228 -6.96 -20.44 2.13
N LEU A 229 -7.86 -21.33 2.59
CA LEU A 229 -7.64 -22.12 3.81
C LEU A 229 -6.44 -23.08 3.68
N ASP A 230 -6.36 -23.82 2.57
CA ASP A 230 -5.26 -24.77 2.27
C ASP A 230 -3.90 -24.08 2.23
N LYS A 231 -3.84 -22.85 1.71
CA LYS A 231 -2.59 -22.06 1.64
C LYS A 231 -2.21 -21.44 2.99
N ALA A 232 -3.19 -21.06 3.83
CA ALA A 232 -2.95 -20.34 5.07
C ALA A 232 -2.77 -21.24 6.31
N LEU A 233 -3.36 -22.44 6.31
CA LEU A 233 -3.49 -23.27 7.51
C LEU A 233 -2.98 -24.71 7.30
N PRO A 234 -2.53 -25.38 8.38
CA PRO A 234 -2.21 -26.80 8.31
C PRO A 234 -3.42 -27.68 7.94
N HIS A 235 -3.17 -28.75 7.19
CA HIS A 235 -4.22 -29.65 6.66
C HIS A 235 -5.22 -30.12 7.72
N HIS A 236 -4.78 -30.48 8.94
CA HIS A 236 -5.70 -30.97 9.98
C HIS A 236 -6.70 -29.90 10.45
N ILE A 237 -6.34 -28.61 10.39
CA ILE A 237 -7.26 -27.51 10.70
C ILE A 237 -8.22 -27.30 9.54
N VAL A 238 -7.73 -27.35 8.30
CA VAL A 238 -8.58 -27.22 7.12
C VAL A 238 -9.62 -28.33 7.10
N THR A 239 -9.24 -29.59 7.31
CA THR A 239 -10.18 -30.72 7.39
C THR A 239 -11.25 -30.49 8.46
N ARG A 240 -10.85 -30.04 9.66
CA ARG A 240 -11.81 -29.72 10.73
C ARG A 240 -12.79 -28.63 10.33
N ILE A 241 -12.34 -27.59 9.62
CA ILE A 241 -13.20 -26.50 9.14
C ILE A 241 -14.14 -27.01 8.03
N THR A 242 -13.63 -27.79 7.08
CA THR A 242 -14.44 -28.33 5.97
C THR A 242 -15.51 -29.29 6.47
N ASP A 243 -15.18 -30.16 7.41
CA ASP A 243 -16.13 -31.10 8.01
C ASP A 243 -17.23 -30.35 8.78
N ALA A 244 -16.85 -29.34 9.57
CA ALA A 244 -17.81 -28.51 10.30
C ALA A 244 -18.72 -27.69 9.36
N ARG A 245 -18.20 -27.19 8.23
CA ARG A 245 -19.02 -26.52 7.20
C ARG A 245 -20.04 -27.49 6.59
N TRP A 246 -19.62 -28.71 6.27
CA TRP A 246 -20.49 -29.75 5.73
C TRP A 246 -21.64 -30.12 6.69
N GLU A 247 -21.35 -30.22 7.99
CA GLU A 247 -22.36 -30.47 9.02
C GLU A 247 -23.39 -29.33 9.13
N LEU A 248 -22.98 -28.08 8.94
CA LEU A 248 -23.90 -26.93 8.95
C LEU A 248 -24.80 -26.92 7.71
N ASP A 249 -24.25 -27.18 6.53
CA ASP A 249 -25.01 -27.23 5.27
C ASP A 249 -26.03 -28.37 5.26
N SER A 250 -25.64 -29.54 5.80
CA SER A 250 -26.53 -30.71 5.92
C SER A 250 -27.73 -30.47 6.85
N ASN A 251 -27.58 -29.56 7.80
CA ASN A 251 -28.62 -29.19 8.76
C ASN A 251 -29.45 -27.95 8.33
N ALA A 252 -29.04 -27.25 7.27
CA ALA A 252 -29.78 -26.13 6.71
C ALA A 252 -30.96 -26.64 5.85
N LYS A 253 -32.19 -26.25 6.18
CA LYS A 253 -33.37 -26.55 5.33
C LYS A 253 -33.14 -26.02 3.91
N PRO A 254 -33.62 -26.72 2.86
CA PRO A 254 -33.46 -26.28 1.47
C PRO A 254 -34.26 -24.99 1.26
N ARG A 255 -33.62 -23.84 1.44
CA ARG A 255 -34.20 -22.54 1.17
C ARG A 255 -34.02 -22.28 -0.33
N ALA A 256 -35.11 -22.47 -1.06
CA ALA A 256 -35.41 -22.00 -2.41
C ALA A 256 -34.19 -21.70 -3.31
N ALA A 257 -33.87 -22.65 -4.18
CA ALA A 257 -33.02 -22.45 -5.35
C ALA A 257 -33.44 -21.20 -6.15
N ALA A 258 -32.54 -20.23 -6.32
CA ALA A 258 -32.48 -19.33 -7.49
C ALA A 258 -31.44 -18.19 -7.42
N THR A 259 -30.64 -17.99 -6.36
CA THR A 259 -29.61 -16.93 -6.39
C THR A 259 -28.29 -17.40 -5.76
N ALA A 260 -27.27 -17.54 -6.61
CA ALA A 260 -25.88 -17.90 -6.31
C ALA A 260 -25.67 -19.32 -5.72
N ALA A 261 -25.18 -20.23 -6.56
CA ALA A 261 -24.75 -21.56 -6.15
C ALA A 261 -23.71 -21.49 -5.02
N THR A 262 -24.01 -22.20 -3.94
CA THR A 262 -23.18 -22.57 -2.79
C THR A 262 -21.65 -22.43 -2.98
N THR A 263 -21.07 -21.44 -2.30
CA THR A 263 -19.62 -21.13 -2.15
C THR A 263 -18.79 -22.24 -1.48
N HIS A 264 -19.40 -23.37 -1.10
CA HIS A 264 -18.74 -24.50 -0.44
C HIS A 264 -18.43 -25.69 -1.39
N CYS A 265 -18.66 -25.55 -2.69
CA CYS A 265 -18.34 -26.61 -3.64
C CYS A 265 -16.83 -26.64 -3.92
N PHE A 266 -16.19 -27.79 -3.68
CA PHE A 266 -14.78 -28.00 -4.02
C PHE A 266 -14.50 -27.57 -5.47
N PRO A 267 -13.36 -26.89 -5.74
CA PRO A 267 -13.06 -26.48 -7.10
C PRO A 267 -13.07 -27.71 -8.01
N ASP A 268 -13.68 -27.56 -9.19
CA ASP A 268 -13.77 -28.62 -10.19
C ASP A 268 -12.38 -29.25 -10.40
N LYS A 269 -12.33 -30.55 -10.68
CA LYS A 269 -11.09 -31.29 -10.93
C LYS A 269 -10.25 -30.60 -12.01
N HIS A 270 -10.90 -29.97 -12.99
CA HIS A 270 -10.20 -29.21 -14.03
C HIS A 270 -9.64 -27.88 -13.49
N VAL A 271 -10.40 -27.10 -12.71
CA VAL A 271 -9.90 -25.89 -12.01
C VAL A 271 -8.70 -26.20 -11.10
N LYS A 272 -8.75 -27.29 -10.34
CA LYS A 272 -7.63 -27.76 -9.51
C LYS A 272 -6.37 -28.06 -10.33
N ARG A 273 -6.50 -28.54 -11.57
CA ARG A 273 -5.34 -28.76 -12.46
C ARG A 273 -4.74 -27.44 -12.93
N ILE A 274 -5.58 -26.45 -13.26
CA ILE A 274 -5.13 -25.10 -13.62
C ILE A 274 -4.38 -24.47 -12.45
N HIS A 275 -4.93 -24.52 -11.23
CA HIS A 275 -4.25 -24.01 -10.03
C HIS A 275 -2.92 -24.73 -9.75
N ARG A 276 -2.84 -26.04 -9.95
CA ARG A 276 -1.57 -26.78 -9.83
C ARG A 276 -0.53 -26.41 -10.89
N ALA A 277 -0.97 -26.10 -12.11
CA ALA A 277 -0.08 -25.60 -13.15
C ALA A 277 0.48 -24.21 -12.78
N LEU A 278 -0.36 -23.35 -12.21
CA LEU A 278 0.04 -22.05 -11.67
C LEU A 278 0.99 -22.18 -10.48
N ASP A 279 0.77 -23.13 -9.57
CA ASP A 279 1.70 -23.47 -8.47
C ASP A 279 3.07 -23.94 -8.96
N SER A 280 3.15 -24.45 -10.20
CA SER A 280 4.38 -24.93 -10.83
C SER A 280 5.00 -23.89 -11.78
N ASP A 281 4.44 -22.67 -11.84
CA ASP A 281 4.81 -21.59 -12.76
C ASP A 281 4.79 -22.00 -14.26
N ASP A 282 3.97 -22.99 -14.63
CA ASP A 282 3.88 -23.52 -16.00
C ASP A 282 2.70 -22.92 -16.77
N VAL A 283 2.91 -21.72 -17.32
CA VAL A 283 1.91 -20.98 -18.11
C VAL A 283 1.56 -21.71 -19.42
N GLU A 284 2.48 -22.50 -19.97
CA GLU A 284 2.21 -23.29 -21.18
C GLU A 284 1.31 -24.48 -20.89
N LEU A 285 1.44 -25.12 -19.72
CA LEU A 285 0.48 -26.11 -19.25
C LEU A 285 -0.89 -25.48 -19.01
N VAL A 286 -0.96 -24.28 -18.44
CA VAL A 286 -2.23 -23.53 -18.35
C VAL A 286 -2.83 -23.32 -19.74
N ARG A 287 -2.04 -22.89 -20.72
CA ARG A 287 -2.49 -22.72 -22.12
C ARG A 287 -3.00 -24.04 -22.71
N MET A 288 -2.34 -25.15 -22.41
CA MET A 288 -2.76 -26.48 -22.88
C MET A 288 -4.10 -26.90 -22.27
N LEU A 289 -4.27 -26.70 -20.95
CA LEU A 289 -5.51 -27.01 -20.24
C LEU A 289 -6.68 -26.16 -20.75
N LEU A 290 -6.45 -24.87 -21.06
CA LEU A 290 -7.47 -24.00 -21.64
C LEU A 290 -7.91 -24.44 -23.04
N LYS A 291 -7.03 -25.05 -23.83
CA LYS A 291 -7.37 -25.59 -25.16
C LYS A 291 -8.29 -26.82 -25.08
N GLU A 292 -8.31 -27.53 -23.97
CA GLU A 292 -9.27 -28.63 -23.75
C GLU A 292 -10.72 -28.13 -23.66
N GLY A 293 -10.92 -26.82 -23.40
CA GLY A 293 -12.22 -26.14 -23.49
C GLY A 293 -13.18 -26.41 -22.34
N HIS A 294 -12.71 -26.99 -21.24
CA HIS A 294 -13.54 -27.37 -20.10
C HIS A 294 -13.87 -26.21 -19.14
N THR A 295 -12.93 -25.28 -18.91
CA THR A 295 -13.16 -24.03 -18.17
C THR A 295 -12.28 -22.92 -18.75
N ASN A 296 -12.77 -21.68 -18.73
CA ASN A 296 -11.95 -20.51 -19.06
C ASN A 296 -11.14 -20.03 -17.81
N LEU A 297 -10.27 -19.03 -17.99
CA LEU A 297 -9.46 -18.48 -16.88
C LEU A 297 -10.30 -17.80 -15.80
N ASP A 298 -11.40 -17.18 -16.22
CA ASP A 298 -12.31 -16.39 -15.39
C ASP A 298 -13.12 -17.29 -14.43
N ASP A 299 -13.71 -18.36 -14.95
CA ASP A 299 -14.43 -19.40 -14.21
C ASP A 299 -13.51 -20.16 -13.23
N ALA A 300 -12.23 -20.27 -13.58
CA ALA A 300 -11.22 -20.88 -12.71
C ALA A 300 -10.66 -19.90 -11.65
N GLU A 301 -11.08 -18.63 -11.66
CA GLU A 301 -10.51 -17.54 -10.86
C GLU A 301 -8.96 -17.53 -10.95
N ALA A 302 -8.43 -17.92 -12.11
CA ALA A 302 -7.01 -18.23 -12.29
C ALA A 302 -6.14 -16.98 -12.10
N LEU A 303 -6.66 -15.81 -12.48
CA LEU A 303 -5.96 -14.55 -12.31
C LEU A 303 -5.92 -14.10 -10.84
N HIS A 304 -7.00 -14.29 -10.08
CA HIS A 304 -6.99 -14.08 -8.62
C HIS A 304 -6.00 -15.01 -7.93
N TYR A 305 -5.99 -16.28 -8.33
CA TYR A 305 -5.05 -17.28 -7.80
C TYR A 305 -3.59 -16.89 -8.09
N ALA A 306 -3.27 -16.56 -9.34
CA ALA A 306 -1.93 -16.18 -9.74
C ALA A 306 -1.43 -14.93 -8.98
N VAL A 307 -2.30 -13.92 -8.85
CA VAL A 307 -1.98 -12.71 -8.09
C VAL A 307 -1.84 -13.00 -6.60
N ALA A 308 -2.56 -13.97 -6.03
CA ALA A 308 -2.44 -14.31 -4.62
C ALA A 308 -1.17 -15.13 -4.30
N TYR A 309 -0.81 -16.08 -5.15
CA TYR A 309 0.13 -17.16 -4.77
C TYR A 309 1.33 -17.37 -5.70
N CYS A 310 1.29 -16.91 -6.95
CA CYS A 310 2.35 -17.18 -7.94
C CYS A 310 3.34 -16.02 -8.07
N ASP A 311 4.46 -16.22 -8.75
CA ASP A 311 5.42 -15.14 -8.96
C ASP A 311 4.88 -13.98 -9.82
N SER A 312 5.46 -12.79 -9.66
CA SER A 312 5.11 -11.61 -10.46
C SER A 312 5.31 -11.86 -11.96
N LYS A 313 6.24 -12.73 -12.36
CA LYS A 313 6.48 -13.11 -13.77
C LYS A 313 5.33 -13.94 -14.34
N THR A 314 4.98 -15.03 -13.65
CA THR A 314 3.84 -15.90 -13.98
C THR A 314 2.55 -15.10 -14.08
N THR A 315 2.35 -14.17 -13.14
CA THR A 315 1.21 -13.24 -13.15
C THR A 315 1.20 -12.34 -14.39
N THR A 316 2.35 -11.77 -14.78
CA THR A 316 2.43 -10.92 -15.98
C THR A 316 2.23 -11.71 -17.28
N GLU A 317 2.78 -12.91 -17.37
CA GLU A 317 2.59 -13.79 -18.53
C GLU A 317 1.13 -14.20 -18.68
N LEU A 318 0.44 -14.52 -17.58
CA LEU A 318 -0.99 -14.81 -17.58
C LEU A 318 -1.83 -13.60 -18.01
N LEU A 319 -1.48 -12.40 -17.55
CA LEU A 319 -2.12 -11.14 -17.97
C LEU A 319 -1.86 -10.80 -19.45
N ASP A 320 -0.73 -11.20 -19.99
CA ASP A 320 -0.36 -10.97 -21.40
C ASP A 320 -1.11 -11.89 -22.37
N LEU A 321 -1.68 -13.00 -21.89
CA LEU A 321 -2.60 -13.80 -22.69
C LEU A 321 -3.84 -13.01 -23.12
N GLY A 322 -4.27 -12.01 -22.34
CA GLY A 322 -5.43 -11.17 -22.64
C GLY A 322 -6.76 -11.93 -22.68
N LEU A 323 -6.80 -13.13 -22.08
CA LEU A 323 -7.97 -14.02 -22.08
C LEU A 323 -8.85 -13.89 -20.83
N ALA A 324 -8.40 -13.18 -19.81
CA ALA A 324 -9.10 -13.01 -18.53
C ALA A 324 -9.57 -11.57 -18.33
N ASP A 325 -10.77 -11.38 -17.77
CA ASP A 325 -11.26 -10.06 -17.38
C ASP A 325 -10.64 -9.60 -16.06
N VAL A 326 -9.76 -8.59 -16.13
CA VAL A 326 -9.08 -8.00 -14.96
C VAL A 326 -10.02 -7.37 -13.93
N ASN A 327 -11.27 -7.08 -14.32
CA ASN A 327 -12.29 -6.48 -13.44
C ASN A 327 -13.29 -7.50 -12.89
N GLN A 328 -13.17 -8.79 -13.25
CA GLN A 328 -14.04 -9.81 -12.71
C GLN A 328 -13.85 -9.94 -11.20
N THR A 329 -14.95 -10.09 -10.49
CA THR A 329 -14.95 -10.36 -9.06
C THR A 329 -14.98 -11.86 -8.79
N ASN A 330 -14.18 -12.32 -7.83
CA ASN A 330 -14.28 -13.69 -7.33
C ASN A 330 -15.57 -13.90 -6.51
N SER A 331 -15.78 -15.12 -6.04
CA SER A 331 -16.92 -15.51 -5.19
C SER A 331 -17.14 -14.66 -3.93
N ARG A 332 -16.11 -13.95 -3.45
CA ARG A 332 -16.17 -13.04 -2.29
C ARG A 332 -16.40 -11.58 -2.66
N GLY A 333 -16.48 -11.26 -3.95
CA GLY A 333 -16.64 -9.91 -4.47
C GLY A 333 -15.32 -9.13 -4.63
N TYR A 334 -14.16 -9.79 -4.56
CA TYR A 334 -12.87 -9.15 -4.79
C TYR A 334 -12.50 -9.14 -6.27
N THR A 335 -12.11 -7.98 -6.80
CA THR A 335 -11.40 -7.89 -8.07
C THR A 335 -9.95 -8.31 -7.87
N VAL A 336 -9.26 -8.63 -8.96
CA VAL A 336 -7.83 -8.96 -8.94
C VAL A 336 -6.99 -7.81 -8.36
N LEU A 337 -7.40 -6.56 -8.58
CA LEU A 337 -6.73 -5.38 -8.01
C LEU A 337 -6.86 -5.32 -6.48
N HIS A 338 -7.97 -5.78 -5.90
CA HIS A 338 -8.09 -5.92 -4.44
C HIS A 338 -7.10 -6.95 -3.89
N VAL A 339 -6.99 -8.11 -4.54
CA VAL A 339 -6.02 -9.15 -4.14
C VAL A 339 -4.58 -8.64 -4.27
N ALA A 340 -4.26 -7.91 -5.34
CA ALA A 340 -2.95 -7.29 -5.51
C ALA A 340 -2.60 -6.27 -4.42
N ALA A 341 -3.60 -5.50 -3.96
CA ALA A 341 -3.44 -4.59 -2.83
C ALA A 341 -3.13 -5.32 -1.51
N MET A 342 -3.69 -6.53 -1.31
CA MET A 342 -3.38 -7.37 -0.15
C MET A 342 -1.95 -7.91 -0.18
N ARG A 343 -1.45 -8.26 -1.38
CA ARG A 343 -0.10 -8.80 -1.58
C ARG A 343 1.01 -7.75 -1.44
N LYS A 344 0.68 -6.45 -1.52
CA LYS A 344 1.63 -5.33 -1.38
C LYS A 344 2.75 -5.36 -2.42
N GLU A 345 2.48 -5.84 -3.63
CA GLU A 345 3.44 -5.87 -4.73
C GLU A 345 3.16 -4.81 -5.80
N PRO A 346 3.95 -3.71 -5.88
CA PRO A 346 3.64 -2.57 -6.74
C PRO A 346 3.71 -2.93 -8.23
N LYS A 347 4.58 -3.87 -8.63
CA LYS A 347 4.69 -4.33 -10.01
C LYS A 347 3.39 -4.94 -10.52
N ILE A 348 2.75 -5.80 -9.73
CA ILE A 348 1.49 -6.44 -10.09
C ILE A 348 0.38 -5.39 -10.19
N ILE A 349 0.31 -4.45 -9.23
CA ILE A 349 -0.67 -3.35 -9.26
C ILE A 349 -0.53 -2.52 -10.54
N VAL A 350 0.70 -2.13 -10.92
CA VAL A 350 0.95 -1.39 -12.16
C VAL A 350 0.50 -2.18 -13.38
N SER A 351 0.88 -3.47 -13.48
CA SER A 351 0.47 -4.33 -14.60
C SER A 351 -1.05 -4.41 -14.73
N LEU A 352 -1.77 -4.61 -13.62
CA LEU A 352 -3.24 -4.65 -13.62
C LEU A 352 -3.86 -3.32 -14.07
N LEU A 353 -3.35 -2.18 -13.56
CA LEU A 353 -3.83 -0.86 -13.95
C LEU A 353 -3.57 -0.57 -15.44
N THR A 354 -2.42 -0.98 -15.98
CA THR A 354 -2.13 -0.83 -17.43
C THR A 354 -3.05 -1.67 -18.31
N LYS A 355 -3.52 -2.82 -17.81
CA LYS A 355 -4.49 -3.69 -18.47
C LYS A 355 -5.95 -3.25 -18.26
N GLY A 356 -6.19 -2.11 -17.59
CA GLY A 356 -7.52 -1.52 -17.46
C GLY A 356 -8.29 -1.94 -16.20
N ALA A 357 -7.60 -2.39 -15.15
CA ALA A 357 -8.23 -2.61 -13.85
C ALA A 357 -8.80 -1.31 -13.27
N ARG A 358 -10.03 -1.37 -12.74
CA ARG A 358 -10.76 -0.23 -12.20
C ARG A 358 -10.39 0.00 -10.72
N PRO A 359 -9.68 1.09 -10.36
CA PRO A 359 -9.31 1.37 -8.98
C PRO A 359 -10.52 1.73 -8.10
N SER A 360 -11.61 2.18 -8.70
CA SER A 360 -12.85 2.55 -8.00
C SER A 360 -13.79 1.37 -7.73
N ALA A 361 -13.41 0.15 -8.10
CA ALA A 361 -14.21 -1.04 -7.79
C ALA A 361 -14.36 -1.20 -6.27
N LEU A 362 -15.52 -1.69 -5.84
CA LEU A 362 -15.83 -1.91 -4.43
C LEU A 362 -15.93 -3.40 -4.16
N THR A 363 -15.42 -3.82 -3.01
CA THR A 363 -15.70 -5.14 -2.45
C THR A 363 -17.13 -5.22 -1.93
N SER A 364 -17.56 -6.43 -1.55
CA SER A 364 -18.83 -6.67 -0.84
C SER A 364 -18.96 -5.83 0.44
N ASP A 365 -17.83 -5.53 1.10
CA ASP A 365 -17.74 -4.69 2.30
C ASP A 365 -17.67 -3.19 1.98
N GLY A 366 -17.81 -2.80 0.71
CA GLY A 366 -17.77 -1.39 0.27
C GLY A 366 -16.38 -0.76 0.27
N ARG A 367 -15.30 -1.56 0.24
CA ARG A 367 -13.92 -1.05 0.24
C ARG A 367 -13.30 -1.05 -1.15
N LYS A 368 -12.46 -0.06 -1.41
CA LYS A 368 -11.62 0.01 -2.62
C LYS A 368 -10.26 -0.65 -2.37
N ALA A 369 -9.53 -0.94 -3.45
CA ALA A 369 -8.14 -1.41 -3.39
C ALA A 369 -7.24 -0.50 -2.55
N LEU A 370 -7.40 0.82 -2.68
CA LEU A 370 -6.64 1.80 -1.91
C LEU A 370 -6.86 1.66 -0.39
N GLN A 371 -8.12 1.54 0.04
CA GLN A 371 -8.42 1.38 1.47
C GLN A 371 -7.89 0.06 2.03
N ILE A 372 -7.93 -1.03 1.25
CA ILE A 372 -7.31 -2.30 1.64
C ILE A 372 -5.81 -2.11 1.87
N ALA A 373 -5.09 -1.49 0.93
CA ALA A 373 -3.66 -1.22 1.07
C ALA A 373 -3.34 -0.35 2.30
N LYS A 374 -4.13 0.72 2.55
CA LYS A 374 -3.98 1.59 3.72
C LYS A 374 -4.19 0.83 5.03
N ARG A 375 -5.22 -0.02 5.12
CA ARG A 375 -5.53 -0.82 6.33
C ARG A 375 -4.48 -1.88 6.66
N LEU A 376 -3.76 -2.37 5.66
CA LEU A 376 -2.71 -3.37 5.83
C LEU A 376 -1.33 -2.76 6.13
N THR A 377 -1.17 -1.44 5.98
CA THR A 377 0.12 -0.75 6.14
C THR A 377 0.17 -0.07 7.51
N ARG A 378 1.28 -0.25 8.24
CA ARG A 378 1.51 0.41 9.53
C ARG A 378 1.75 1.91 9.32
N ALA A 379 1.12 2.77 10.12
CA ALA A 379 1.25 4.23 9.99
C ALA A 379 2.72 4.71 10.15
N ALA A 380 3.46 4.09 11.07
CA ALA A 380 4.88 4.37 11.27
C ALA A 380 5.73 4.10 10.02
N ASP A 381 5.46 2.99 9.31
CA ASP A 381 6.21 2.62 8.10
C ASP A 381 5.89 3.55 6.92
N TYR A 382 4.65 4.04 6.85
CA TYR A 382 4.21 4.99 5.83
C TYR A 382 4.83 6.39 6.01
N HIS A 383 4.85 6.89 7.25
CA HIS A 383 5.37 8.23 7.57
C HIS A 383 6.89 8.31 7.73
N LYS A 384 7.60 7.18 7.71
CA LYS A 384 9.06 7.16 7.84
C LYS A 384 9.72 7.95 6.70
N CYS A 385 10.60 8.90 7.05
CA CYS A 385 11.41 9.63 6.07
C CYS A 385 12.32 8.64 5.31
N ILE A 386 12.29 8.72 3.98
CA ILE A 386 13.22 7.95 3.13
C ILE A 386 14.57 8.63 3.19
N GLU A 387 15.57 7.91 3.72
CA GLU A 387 16.98 8.26 3.59
C GLU A 387 17.35 8.30 2.09
N GLU A 388 17.99 9.37 1.63
CA GLU A 388 18.36 9.58 0.23
C GLU A 388 19.09 8.34 -0.33
N GLY A 389 18.52 7.71 -1.37
CA GLY A 389 19.11 6.56 -2.07
C GLY A 389 18.61 5.16 -1.67
N LYS A 390 17.73 5.01 -0.67
CA LYS A 390 17.06 3.73 -0.38
C LYS A 390 15.73 3.61 -1.11
N ALA A 391 15.42 2.41 -1.65
CA ALA A 391 14.15 2.13 -2.30
C ALA A 391 12.99 2.34 -1.32
N SER A 392 11.90 2.97 -1.78
CA SER A 392 10.67 3.10 -1.00
C SER A 392 10.14 1.72 -0.60
N PRO A 393 9.63 1.55 0.63
CA PRO A 393 8.96 0.31 1.00
C PRO A 393 7.79 0.05 0.03
N ASN A 394 7.62 -1.20 -0.36
CA ASN A 394 6.65 -1.61 -1.37
C ASN A 394 5.22 -1.19 -0.98
N GLU A 395 4.89 -1.24 0.31
CA GLU A 395 3.59 -0.87 0.88
C GLU A 395 3.23 0.58 0.58
N ARG A 396 4.18 1.50 0.79
CA ARG A 396 3.98 2.92 0.51
C ARG A 396 3.81 3.16 -0.98
N LEU A 397 4.65 2.52 -1.81
CA LEU A 397 4.57 2.65 -3.26
C LEU A 397 3.22 2.13 -3.79
N CYS A 398 2.70 1.02 -3.25
CA CYS A 398 1.37 0.51 -3.58
C CYS A 398 0.26 1.54 -3.28
N ILE A 399 0.29 2.16 -2.10
CA ILE A 399 -0.66 3.23 -1.73
C ILE A 399 -0.54 4.40 -2.71
N GLU A 400 0.66 4.92 -2.95
CA GLU A 400 0.90 6.05 -3.85
C GLU A 400 0.40 5.77 -5.29
N ILE A 401 0.66 4.56 -5.82
CA ILE A 401 0.19 4.13 -7.14
C ILE A 401 -1.35 4.09 -7.18
N LEU A 402 -1.98 3.48 -6.17
CA LEU A 402 -3.44 3.36 -6.12
C LEU A 402 -4.12 4.73 -5.93
N GLU A 403 -3.57 5.61 -5.10
CA GLU A 403 -4.07 6.98 -4.98
C GLU A 403 -3.93 7.76 -6.29
N GLN A 404 -2.80 7.60 -6.98
CA GLN A 404 -2.59 8.23 -8.29
C GLN A 404 -3.54 7.67 -9.35
N ALA A 405 -3.86 6.37 -9.28
CA ALA A 405 -4.84 5.72 -10.15
C ALA A 405 -6.27 6.23 -9.89
N GLU A 406 -6.66 6.45 -8.62
CA GLU A 406 -7.94 7.08 -8.29
C GLU A 406 -8.02 8.52 -8.79
N ARG A 407 -6.96 9.32 -8.60
CA ARG A 407 -6.91 10.70 -9.12
C ARG A 407 -6.96 10.75 -10.65
N ARG A 408 -6.42 9.73 -11.33
CA ARG A 408 -6.44 9.58 -12.80
C ARG A 408 -7.70 8.92 -13.35
N SER A 409 -8.54 8.35 -12.49
CA SER A 409 -9.82 7.76 -12.84
C SER A 409 -10.92 8.79 -12.55
N PRO A 410 -11.37 9.59 -13.53
CA PRO A 410 -12.61 10.33 -13.34
C PRO A 410 -13.73 9.33 -13.09
N LEU A 411 -14.57 9.58 -12.09
CA LEU A 411 -15.77 8.81 -11.76
C LEU A 411 -16.60 8.56 -13.02
N LEU A 412 -16.41 7.41 -13.68
CA LEU A 412 -16.92 7.16 -15.03
C LEU A 412 -18.47 7.11 -15.10
N GLY A 413 -19.15 7.07 -13.95
CA GLY A 413 -20.62 7.09 -13.85
C GLY A 413 -21.24 8.49 -13.75
N GLU A 414 -20.58 9.44 -13.08
CA GLU A 414 -21.10 10.81 -12.92
C GLU A 414 -20.40 11.80 -13.86
N ALA A 415 -19.11 11.57 -14.16
CA ALA A 415 -18.36 12.38 -15.09
C ALA A 415 -18.79 12.14 -16.54
N SER A 416 -19.43 11.04 -16.91
CA SER A 416 -19.93 10.85 -18.29
C SER A 416 -21.19 11.70 -18.57
N VAL A 417 -22.05 11.88 -17.57
CA VAL A 417 -23.21 12.78 -17.64
C VAL A 417 -22.77 14.24 -17.51
N SER A 418 -21.79 14.53 -16.65
CA SER A 418 -21.23 15.89 -16.52
C SER A 418 -20.26 16.28 -17.65
N LEU A 419 -19.52 15.36 -18.32
CA LEU A 419 -18.68 15.67 -19.49
C LEU A 419 -19.50 15.82 -20.77
N ALA A 420 -20.64 15.12 -20.90
CA ALA A 420 -21.58 15.41 -21.99
C ALA A 420 -22.13 16.85 -21.88
N LEU A 421 -22.20 17.39 -20.65
CA LEU A 421 -22.56 18.79 -20.36
C LEU A 421 -21.36 19.75 -20.32
N ALA A 422 -20.13 19.26 -20.14
CA ALA A 422 -18.89 20.04 -20.01
C ALA A 422 -17.91 19.87 -21.19
N GLY A 423 -18.40 19.48 -22.37
CA GLY A 423 -17.58 19.30 -23.58
C GLY A 423 -16.78 20.53 -23.97
N ASP A 424 -17.27 21.73 -23.65
CA ASP A 424 -16.60 22.98 -23.95
C ASP A 424 -15.45 23.29 -22.97
N ASP A 425 -15.59 23.00 -21.66
CA ASP A 425 -14.56 23.35 -20.66
C ASP A 425 -13.29 22.48 -20.80
N LEU A 426 -13.46 21.17 -21.06
CA LEU A 426 -12.31 20.29 -21.30
C LEU A 426 -11.61 20.63 -22.63
N ARG A 427 -12.39 20.95 -23.67
CA ARG A 427 -11.85 21.39 -24.96
C ARG A 427 -11.09 22.70 -24.84
N MET A 428 -11.61 23.66 -24.07
CA MET A 428 -10.95 24.95 -23.82
C MET A 428 -9.67 24.78 -22.99
N LYS A 429 -9.68 23.91 -21.98
CA LYS A 429 -8.47 23.56 -21.21
C LYS A 429 -7.41 22.88 -22.08
N LEU A 430 -7.82 21.95 -22.93
CA LEU A 430 -6.91 21.23 -23.82
C LEU A 430 -6.31 22.19 -24.86
N LEU A 431 -7.13 23.07 -25.44
CA LEU A 431 -6.69 24.13 -26.35
C LEU A 431 -5.73 25.12 -25.65
N TYR A 432 -6.01 25.51 -24.41
CA TYR A 432 -5.11 26.38 -23.63
C TYR A 432 -3.74 25.74 -23.41
N LEU A 433 -3.71 24.45 -23.04
CA LEU A 433 -2.46 23.71 -22.87
C LEU A 433 -1.70 23.52 -24.17
N GLU A 434 -2.40 23.22 -25.27
CA GLU A 434 -1.80 23.11 -26.60
C GLU A 434 -1.20 24.42 -27.06
N ASN A 435 -1.94 25.52 -26.92
CA ASN A 435 -1.46 26.85 -27.25
C ASN A 435 -0.26 27.24 -26.39
N ARG A 436 -0.27 26.88 -25.11
CA ARG A 436 0.85 27.13 -24.20
C ARG A 436 2.08 26.29 -24.54
N VAL A 437 1.92 25.01 -24.87
CA VAL A 437 3.02 24.14 -25.33
C VAL A 437 3.52 24.58 -26.70
N GLY A 438 2.64 25.00 -27.62
CA GLY A 438 3.00 25.57 -28.91
C GLY A 438 3.76 26.90 -28.76
N LEU A 439 3.34 27.76 -27.85
CA LEU A 439 4.05 28.99 -27.48
C LEU A 439 5.42 28.67 -26.86
N ALA A 440 5.50 27.62 -26.05
CA ALA A 440 6.78 27.13 -25.51
C ALA A 440 7.69 26.63 -26.64
N LYS A 441 7.18 25.91 -27.65
CA LYS A 441 7.97 25.52 -28.85
C LYS A 441 8.48 26.73 -29.63
N LEU A 442 7.67 27.79 -29.73
CA LEU A 442 8.00 28.99 -30.50
C LEU A 442 9.03 29.88 -29.80
N LEU A 443 8.91 30.05 -28.49
CA LEU A 443 9.78 30.92 -27.70
C LEU A 443 11.00 30.16 -27.15
N PHE A 444 10.86 28.88 -26.83
CA PHE A 444 11.87 28.03 -26.16
C PHE A 444 12.08 26.69 -26.91
N PRO A 445 12.57 26.69 -28.16
CA PRO A 445 12.54 25.51 -29.02
C PRO A 445 13.44 24.36 -28.51
N MET A 446 14.57 24.67 -27.86
CA MET A 446 15.48 23.63 -27.37
C MET A 446 15.02 23.05 -26.03
N GLU A 447 14.53 23.91 -25.15
CA GLU A 447 14.03 23.56 -23.82
C GLU A 447 12.71 22.77 -23.93
N ALA A 448 11.79 23.25 -24.78
CA ALA A 448 10.56 22.53 -25.09
C ALA A 448 10.87 21.14 -25.68
N LYS A 449 11.88 21.03 -26.54
CA LYS A 449 12.30 19.74 -27.11
C LYS A 449 12.79 18.77 -26.03
N VAL A 450 13.63 19.21 -25.10
CA VAL A 450 14.12 18.36 -23.99
C VAL A 450 12.96 17.90 -23.11
N VAL A 451 12.03 18.79 -22.75
CA VAL A 451 10.88 18.44 -21.92
C VAL A 451 9.94 17.47 -22.66
N MET A 452 9.74 17.65 -23.97
CA MET A 452 8.96 16.73 -24.79
C MET A 452 9.61 15.36 -24.96
N ASP A 453 10.94 15.30 -25.11
CA ASP A 453 11.69 14.05 -25.19
C ASP A 453 11.61 13.26 -23.87
N ILE A 454 11.57 13.94 -22.71
CA ILE A 454 11.38 13.31 -21.39
C ILE A 454 9.93 12.81 -21.21
N CYS A 455 8.97 13.51 -21.81
CA CYS A 455 7.55 13.15 -21.74
C CYS A 455 7.11 12.18 -22.85
N GLU A 456 8.01 11.76 -23.75
CA GLU A 456 7.70 10.91 -24.92
C GLU A 456 6.57 11.49 -25.80
N ILE A 457 6.53 12.82 -25.99
CA ILE A 457 5.59 13.45 -26.93
C ILE A 457 6.22 13.42 -28.33
N ASP A 458 5.81 12.48 -29.18
CA ASP A 458 6.14 12.55 -30.61
C ASP A 458 5.40 13.73 -31.27
N ASP A 459 6.13 14.54 -32.03
CA ASP A 459 5.61 15.67 -32.84
C ASP A 459 4.57 15.23 -33.91
N ALA A 460 4.30 13.93 -34.04
CA ALA A 460 3.52 13.34 -35.13
C ALA A 460 2.01 13.14 -34.86
N SER A 461 1.41 13.87 -33.90
CA SER A 461 -0.05 13.88 -33.75
C SER A 461 -0.63 15.29 -33.62
N GLU A 462 -0.32 16.16 -34.57
CA GLU A 462 -1.32 17.16 -34.96
C GLU A 462 -2.52 16.40 -35.51
N PHE A 463 -3.54 16.15 -34.69
CA PHE A 463 -4.86 15.88 -35.23
C PHE A 463 -5.24 17.13 -36.01
N PRO A 464 -5.46 17.05 -37.33
CA PRO A 464 -5.79 18.24 -38.10
C PRO A 464 -7.15 18.72 -37.63
N LEU A 465 -7.18 19.85 -36.93
CA LEU A 465 -8.37 20.67 -36.70
C LEU A 465 -8.84 21.38 -37.98
N GLY A 466 -8.38 20.93 -39.16
CA GLY A 466 -8.80 21.40 -40.46
C GLY A 466 -10.07 20.70 -40.92
N ASN A 467 -11.23 21.10 -40.36
CA ASN A 467 -12.49 21.20 -41.11
C ASN A 467 -13.62 21.87 -40.32
N ILE A 468 -13.29 22.84 -39.46
CA ILE A 468 -14.30 23.80 -39.01
C ILE A 468 -14.05 25.05 -39.84
N HIS A 469 -14.59 25.08 -41.06
CA HIS A 469 -15.13 26.27 -41.75
C HIS A 469 -15.75 25.79 -43.07
N GLY A 470 -17.08 25.63 -43.06
CA GLY A 470 -17.92 25.68 -44.25
C GLY A 470 -18.10 24.38 -45.05
N LYS A 471 -19.08 23.57 -44.67
CA LYS A 471 -20.17 23.14 -45.56
C LYS A 471 -21.22 22.34 -44.79
N ASN A 472 -22.43 22.88 -44.73
CA ASN A 472 -23.65 22.10 -44.58
C ASN A 472 -23.68 21.05 -45.70
N SER A 473 -23.64 19.76 -45.37
CA SER A 473 -24.55 18.73 -45.90
C SER A 473 -24.17 17.34 -45.36
N THR A 474 -25.07 16.77 -44.57
CA THR A 474 -25.59 15.40 -44.68
C THR A 474 -24.80 14.41 -45.55
N THR A 475 -24.18 13.41 -44.92
CA THR A 475 -24.49 11.98 -45.13
C THR A 475 -23.97 11.21 -43.92
N VAL A 476 -24.81 11.10 -42.89
CA VAL A 476 -24.65 10.03 -41.90
C VAL A 476 -24.92 8.75 -42.67
N ASP A 477 -23.90 7.91 -42.88
CA ASP A 477 -24.11 6.57 -43.38
C ASP A 477 -24.81 5.78 -42.27
N LEU A 478 -26.13 5.62 -42.38
CA LEU A 478 -27.00 5.01 -41.37
C LEU A 478 -26.81 3.49 -41.24
N ASN A 479 -25.76 2.92 -41.86
CA ASN A 479 -25.46 1.50 -41.81
C ASN A 479 -24.37 1.09 -40.81
N GLU A 480 -23.76 2.04 -40.07
CA GLU A 480 -22.88 1.66 -38.96
C GLU A 480 -23.67 1.37 -37.69
N THR A 481 -23.43 0.19 -37.13
CA THR A 481 -24.12 -0.28 -35.93
C THR A 481 -23.88 0.69 -34.76
N PRO A 482 -24.91 1.01 -33.94
CA PRO A 482 -24.83 2.01 -32.87
C PRO A 482 -23.68 1.78 -31.88
N PHE A 483 -23.26 0.52 -31.73
CA PHE A 483 -22.14 0.11 -30.89
C PHE A 483 -20.77 0.57 -31.41
N LYS A 484 -20.54 0.58 -32.73
CA LYS A 484 -19.27 1.05 -33.33
C LYS A 484 -19.08 2.55 -33.15
N LEU A 485 -20.14 3.33 -33.33
CA LEU A 485 -20.13 4.79 -33.09
C LEU A 485 -19.84 5.12 -31.62
N HIS A 486 -20.35 4.32 -30.69
CA HIS A 486 -20.09 4.51 -29.26
C HIS A 486 -18.65 4.14 -28.88
N ASP A 487 -18.11 3.04 -29.42
CA ASP A 487 -16.73 2.61 -29.18
C ASP A 487 -15.70 3.55 -29.81
N GLU A 488 -15.95 4.07 -31.02
CA GLU A 488 -15.11 5.10 -31.63
C GLU A 488 -15.15 6.42 -30.85
N HIS A 489 -16.34 6.82 -30.39
CA HIS A 489 -16.49 8.03 -29.58
C HIS A 489 -15.78 7.90 -28.22
N LEU A 490 -15.90 6.74 -27.55
CA LEU A 490 -15.17 6.43 -26.32
C LEU A 490 -13.66 6.36 -26.55
N SER A 491 -13.22 5.79 -27.68
CA SER A 491 -11.81 5.76 -28.07
C SER A 491 -11.27 7.17 -28.33
N ARG A 492 -12.07 8.04 -28.96
CA ARG A 492 -11.76 9.46 -29.18
C ARG A 492 -11.66 10.23 -27.86
N LEU A 493 -12.58 10.00 -26.92
CA LEU A 493 -12.54 10.60 -25.58
C LEU A 493 -11.34 10.13 -24.77
N ARG A 494 -10.98 8.84 -24.86
CA ARG A 494 -9.76 8.29 -24.24
C ARG A 494 -8.50 8.89 -24.85
N ALA A 495 -8.45 9.08 -26.17
CA ALA A 495 -7.32 9.71 -26.85
C ALA A 495 -7.15 11.19 -26.45
N LEU A 496 -8.25 11.95 -26.38
CA LEU A 496 -8.25 13.34 -25.90
C LEU A 496 -7.81 13.44 -24.43
N SER A 497 -8.29 12.52 -23.59
CA SER A 497 -7.91 12.47 -22.16
C SER A 497 -6.42 12.16 -21.99
N ARG A 498 -5.88 11.18 -22.74
CA ARG A 498 -4.45 10.85 -22.74
C ARG A 498 -3.61 12.05 -23.19
N ARG A 499 -4.02 12.74 -24.24
CA ARG A 499 -3.36 13.95 -24.74
C ARG A 499 -3.37 15.09 -23.72
N GLY A 500 -4.50 15.33 -23.05
CA GLY A 500 -4.60 16.33 -21.99
C GLY A 500 -3.68 16.01 -20.80
N ILE A 501 -3.59 14.75 -20.39
CA ILE A 501 -2.69 14.29 -19.32
C ILE A 501 -1.22 14.53 -19.71
N LEU A 502 -0.86 14.22 -20.96
CA LEU A 502 0.50 14.36 -21.47
C LEU A 502 0.93 15.83 -21.52
N LEU A 503 0.07 16.71 -22.05
CA LEU A 503 0.31 18.15 -22.09
C LEU A 503 0.42 18.76 -20.69
N MET A 504 -0.41 18.32 -19.75
CA MET A 504 -0.30 18.74 -18.34
C MET A 504 1.01 18.30 -17.72
N ALA A 505 1.46 17.06 -17.95
CA ALA A 505 2.74 16.56 -17.46
C ALA A 505 3.91 17.37 -18.03
N THR A 506 3.89 17.71 -19.32
CA THR A 506 4.91 18.56 -19.95
C THR A 506 4.95 19.97 -19.37
N VAL A 507 3.78 20.57 -19.15
CA VAL A 507 3.68 21.90 -18.52
C VAL A 507 4.21 21.88 -17.09
N GLU A 508 3.88 20.85 -16.31
CA GLU A 508 4.32 20.71 -14.92
C GLU A 508 5.81 20.42 -14.83
N LEU A 509 6.36 19.60 -15.73
CA LEU A 509 7.79 19.34 -15.83
C LEU A 509 8.56 20.61 -16.21
N GLY A 510 8.01 21.41 -17.15
CA GLY A 510 8.57 22.72 -17.51
C GLY A 510 8.62 23.69 -16.33
N LYS A 511 7.57 23.75 -15.49
CA LYS A 511 7.57 24.55 -14.25
C LYS A 511 8.65 24.12 -13.26
N ARG A 512 8.93 22.83 -13.17
CA ARG A 512 9.92 22.28 -12.23
C ARG A 512 11.35 22.60 -12.65
N PHE A 513 11.67 22.53 -13.93
CA PHE A 513 13.03 22.78 -14.42
C PHE A 513 13.29 24.25 -14.79
N PHE A 514 12.25 24.98 -15.21
CA PHE A 514 12.35 26.37 -15.66
C PHE A 514 11.20 27.23 -15.10
N PRO A 515 11.15 27.45 -13.78
CA PRO A 515 10.04 28.14 -13.12
C PRO A 515 9.88 29.58 -13.62
N ARG A 516 10.97 30.34 -13.78
CA ARG A 516 10.90 31.73 -14.24
C ARG A 516 10.48 31.80 -15.71
N CYS A 517 10.92 30.86 -16.54
CA CYS A 517 10.45 30.73 -17.92
C CYS A 517 8.95 30.40 -18.00
N SER A 518 8.47 29.53 -17.11
CA SER A 518 7.05 29.21 -17.03
C SER A 518 6.19 30.39 -16.57
N ASP A 519 6.68 31.26 -15.70
CA ASP A 519 5.95 32.46 -15.26
C ASP A 519 5.82 33.49 -16.39
N VAL A 520 6.85 33.61 -17.24
CA VAL A 520 6.79 34.42 -18.46
C VAL A 520 5.74 33.87 -19.43
N LEU A 521 5.69 32.53 -19.61
CA LEU A 521 4.67 31.90 -20.44
C LEU A 521 3.25 32.11 -19.93
N ASN A 522 3.01 31.98 -18.63
CA ASN A 522 1.69 32.22 -18.04
C ASN A 522 1.24 33.68 -18.29
N LYS A 523 2.13 34.65 -18.06
CA LYS A 523 1.82 36.08 -18.31
C LYS A 523 1.48 36.36 -19.78
N ILE A 524 2.13 35.69 -20.72
CA ILE A 524 1.82 35.85 -22.16
C ILE A 524 0.48 35.18 -22.52
N MET A 525 0.16 34.06 -21.89
CA MET A 525 -1.09 33.32 -22.10
C MET A 525 -2.31 34.03 -21.49
N ASP A 526 -2.14 34.73 -20.38
CA ASP A 526 -3.22 35.40 -19.64
C ASP A 526 -3.49 36.84 -20.15
N ASP A 527 -2.56 37.42 -20.90
CA ASP A 527 -2.72 38.71 -21.58
C ASP A 527 -3.26 38.52 -23.03
N ASP A 528 -4.58 38.62 -23.24
CA ASP A 528 -5.24 38.43 -24.55
C ASP A 528 -4.65 39.29 -25.70
N ASP A 529 -4.13 40.48 -25.37
CA ASP A 529 -3.49 41.39 -26.33
C ASP A 529 -2.10 40.89 -26.81
N ASN A 530 -1.40 40.10 -26.01
CA ASN A 530 -0.06 39.60 -26.33
C ASN A 530 -0.09 38.38 -27.26
N LEU A 531 -1.06 37.48 -27.07
CA LEU A 531 -1.25 36.29 -27.92
C LEU A 531 -1.67 36.66 -29.36
N THR A 532 -2.55 37.67 -29.48
CA THR A 532 -3.04 38.19 -30.76
C THR A 532 -1.94 38.93 -31.55
N GLN A 533 -0.99 39.57 -30.86
CA GLN A 533 0.16 40.25 -31.48
C GLN A 533 1.25 39.27 -31.98
N LEU A 534 1.37 38.08 -31.37
CA LEU A 534 2.31 37.03 -31.77
C LEU A 534 1.77 36.13 -32.91
N ALA A 535 0.45 35.93 -32.99
CA ALA A 535 -0.19 35.01 -33.93
C ALA A 535 -0.30 35.50 -35.40
N CYS A 536 0.11 36.74 -35.71
CA CYS A 536 -0.08 37.34 -37.04
C CYS A 536 1.23 37.75 -37.72
N LEU A 537 1.94 36.79 -38.33
CA LEU A 537 3.12 37.09 -39.17
C LEU A 537 2.78 37.52 -40.63
N GLY A 538 1.52 37.41 -41.06
CA GLY A 538 1.12 37.63 -42.46
C GLY A 538 0.57 39.02 -42.81
N ASN A 539 -0.48 39.47 -42.13
CA ASN A 539 -1.49 40.36 -42.76
C ASN A 539 -1.71 41.71 -42.06
N GLY A 540 -0.63 42.44 -41.73
CA GLY A 540 -0.71 43.79 -41.14
C GLY A 540 0.08 44.85 -41.91
N THR A 541 -0.19 46.12 -41.61
CA THR A 541 0.55 47.28 -42.16
C THR A 541 2.04 47.20 -41.80
N PRO A 542 2.96 47.82 -42.59
CA PRO A 542 4.41 47.70 -42.36
C PRO A 542 4.84 48.21 -40.97
N GLU A 543 4.18 49.23 -40.43
CA GLU A 543 4.43 49.75 -39.07
C GLU A 543 4.01 48.75 -37.99
N GLU A 544 2.89 48.05 -38.19
CA GLU A 544 2.38 47.05 -37.26
C GLU A 544 3.27 45.79 -37.25
N LYS A 545 3.79 45.38 -38.41
CA LYS A 545 4.82 44.32 -38.52
C LYS A 545 6.10 44.70 -37.77
N GLN A 546 6.50 45.98 -37.80
CA GLN A 546 7.70 46.45 -37.11
C GLN A 546 7.49 46.51 -35.59
N ARG A 547 6.31 46.93 -35.11
CA ARG A 547 5.94 46.88 -33.68
C ARG A 547 5.90 45.44 -33.17
N LYS A 548 5.28 44.51 -33.91
CA LYS A 548 5.25 43.07 -33.57
C LYS A 548 6.64 42.45 -33.50
N ARG A 549 7.54 42.79 -34.45
CA ARG A 549 8.95 42.36 -34.43
C ARG A 549 9.71 42.91 -33.22
N LYS A 550 9.54 44.19 -32.87
CA LYS A 550 10.17 44.77 -31.67
C LYS A 550 9.69 44.05 -30.40
N ARG A 551 8.39 43.81 -30.28
CA ARG A 551 7.81 43.13 -29.12
C ARG A 551 8.25 41.67 -28.99
N TYR A 552 8.35 40.95 -30.10
CA TYR A 552 8.90 39.59 -30.13
C TYR A 552 10.36 39.56 -29.63
N VAL A 553 11.18 40.52 -30.04
CA VAL A 553 12.58 40.64 -29.59
C VAL A 553 12.65 40.99 -28.10
N GLU A 554 11.78 41.88 -27.60
CA GLU A 554 11.69 42.19 -26.17
C GLU A 554 11.33 40.95 -25.33
N LEU A 555 10.33 40.18 -25.77
CA LEU A 555 9.94 38.93 -25.10
C LEU A 555 11.08 37.89 -25.13
N GLN A 556 11.79 37.78 -26.26
CA GLN A 556 12.96 36.90 -26.39
C GLN A 556 14.14 37.32 -25.49
N GLN A 557 14.32 38.63 -25.24
CA GLN A 557 15.34 39.13 -24.30
C GLN A 557 14.95 38.85 -22.84
N LEU A 558 13.69 39.07 -22.47
CA LEU A 558 13.17 38.68 -21.15
C LEU A 558 13.33 37.17 -20.93
N LEU A 559 13.16 36.39 -21.99
CA LEU A 559 13.39 34.95 -22.02
C LEU A 559 14.82 34.55 -21.72
N SER A 560 15.76 35.12 -22.47
CA SER A 560 17.17 34.78 -22.33
C SER A 560 17.67 35.11 -20.91
N LYS A 561 17.11 36.17 -20.32
CA LYS A 561 17.37 36.55 -18.92
C LYS A 561 16.72 35.60 -17.92
N ALA A 562 15.46 35.18 -18.13
CA ALA A 562 14.79 34.22 -17.26
C ALA A 562 15.45 32.83 -17.31
N PHE A 563 15.83 32.37 -18.51
CA PHE A 563 16.49 31.10 -18.74
C PHE A 563 17.91 31.06 -18.18
N SER A 564 18.71 32.13 -18.36
CA SER A 564 20.05 32.21 -17.75
C SER A 564 19.96 32.18 -16.23
N ALA A 565 18.96 32.86 -15.64
CA ALA A 565 18.72 32.80 -14.20
C ALA A 565 18.29 31.42 -13.72
N ASP A 566 17.35 30.75 -14.41
CA ASP A 566 16.92 29.37 -14.08
C ASP A 566 18.10 28.38 -14.20
N LYS A 567 18.93 28.53 -15.23
CA LYS A 567 20.11 27.68 -15.46
C LYS A 567 21.20 27.90 -14.40
N GLU A 568 21.51 29.14 -14.05
CA GLU A 568 22.49 29.44 -13.00
C GLU A 568 22.05 28.94 -11.62
N GLU A 569 20.74 28.97 -11.34
CA GLU A 569 20.15 28.43 -10.10
C GLU A 569 20.18 26.90 -10.08
N PHE A 570 19.87 26.26 -11.20
CA PHE A 570 19.99 24.81 -11.38
C PHE A 570 21.45 24.34 -11.23
N ASP A 571 22.40 25.00 -11.91
CA ASP A 571 23.83 24.66 -11.82
C ASP A 571 24.37 24.89 -10.40
N ARG A 572 23.90 25.94 -9.69
CA ARG A 572 24.25 26.20 -8.28
C ARG A 572 23.74 25.10 -7.33
N SER A 573 22.54 24.57 -7.58
CA SER A 573 21.96 23.44 -6.82
C SER A 573 22.65 22.10 -7.10
N ALA A 574 23.21 21.92 -8.31
CA ALA A 574 24.01 20.75 -8.69
C ALA A 574 25.45 20.80 -8.12
N ILE A 575 25.99 22.00 -7.90
CA ILE A 575 27.33 22.20 -7.31
C ILE A 575 27.28 22.10 -5.77
N SER A 576 26.22 22.61 -5.12
CA SER A 576 26.08 22.50 -3.65
C SER A 576 25.93 21.07 -3.15
N SER A 577 25.36 20.18 -3.98
CA SER A 577 25.21 18.74 -3.72
C SER A 577 26.48 17.92 -3.97
N SER A 578 27.52 18.50 -4.60
CA SER A 578 28.78 17.81 -4.92
C SER A 578 30.00 18.26 -4.08
N SER A 579 29.85 19.26 -3.21
CA SER A 579 30.95 19.80 -2.37
C SER A 579 31.09 19.21 -0.95
N SER A 580 30.28 18.24 -0.54
CA SER A 580 30.36 17.61 0.80
C SER A 580 31.08 16.25 0.84
N SER A 581 31.99 15.96 -0.10
CA SER A 581 32.87 14.80 0.00
C SER A 581 34.23 15.02 -0.66
N LYS A 582 35.22 15.43 0.14
CA LYS A 582 36.65 15.25 -0.19
C LYS A 582 37.32 14.45 0.93
N SER A 583 37.58 13.17 0.66
CA SER A 583 38.95 12.63 0.62
C SER A 583 38.94 11.10 0.47
N VAL A 584 39.97 10.64 -0.25
CA VAL A 584 40.55 9.30 -0.37
C VAL A 584 40.39 8.71 -1.77
N GLY A 585 41.54 8.62 -2.45
CA GLY A 585 41.69 8.17 -3.82
C GLY A 585 41.87 6.66 -3.96
N GLY A 586 41.89 6.22 -5.21
CA GLY A 586 42.21 4.86 -5.63
C GLY A 586 41.29 4.41 -6.77
N GLY A 587 41.82 4.36 -7.99
CA GLY A 587 41.07 4.22 -9.22
C GLY A 587 40.61 2.81 -9.61
N GLY A 588 39.78 2.79 -10.66
CA GLY A 588 39.23 1.63 -11.37
C GLY A 588 37.74 1.44 -11.06
N GLY A 589 36.76 1.62 -11.94
CA GLY A 589 36.72 1.55 -13.40
C GLY A 589 35.58 0.61 -13.80
N GLY A 590 34.35 1.13 -13.88
CA GLY A 590 33.15 0.38 -14.30
C GLY A 590 31.96 1.32 -14.50
N GLY A 591 31.64 1.62 -15.76
CA GLY A 591 30.73 2.69 -16.14
C GLY A 591 29.24 2.32 -16.15
N MET A 592 28.41 3.26 -15.72
CA MET A 592 27.00 3.35 -16.07
C MET A 592 26.67 4.81 -16.42
N ALA A 593 25.99 4.98 -17.55
CA ALA A 593 25.97 6.21 -18.34
C ALA A 593 25.15 7.35 -17.71
N SER A 594 25.82 8.37 -17.19
CA SER A 594 25.26 9.73 -17.13
C SER A 594 25.20 10.30 -18.56
N LYS A 595 24.01 10.37 -19.15
CA LYS A 595 23.79 11.17 -20.37
C LYS A 595 24.00 12.65 -20.02
N ARG A 596 25.21 13.15 -20.30
CA ARG A 596 25.50 14.59 -20.38
C ARG A 596 24.54 15.23 -21.38
N ILE A 597 23.87 16.29 -20.95
CA ILE A 597 23.15 17.22 -21.82
C ILE A 597 24.14 17.70 -22.88
N ALA A 598 23.84 17.43 -24.14
CA ALA A 598 24.71 17.72 -25.26
C ALA A 598 24.98 19.22 -25.36
N THR A 599 26.25 19.59 -25.28
CA THR A 599 26.77 20.93 -25.53
C THR A 599 26.62 21.27 -27.02
N GLY A 600 25.65 22.11 -27.38
CA GLY A 600 25.63 22.79 -28.67
C GLY A 600 26.63 23.95 -28.67
N LYS A 601 27.83 23.75 -29.23
CA LYS A 601 28.78 24.82 -29.51
C LYS A 601 28.22 25.74 -30.61
N LEU A 602 27.98 27.00 -30.27
CA LEU A 602 27.82 28.10 -31.21
C LEU A 602 29.16 28.36 -31.93
N THR A 603 29.29 27.95 -33.18
CA THR A 603 30.26 28.57 -34.10
C THR A 603 29.56 29.71 -34.81
N SER A 604 29.98 30.93 -34.51
CA SER A 604 29.65 32.14 -35.27
C SER A 604 30.16 31.99 -36.70
N SER A 605 29.26 31.88 -37.68
CA SER A 605 29.57 32.25 -39.07
C SER A 605 28.76 33.48 -39.41
N ARG A 606 29.46 34.62 -39.43
CA ARG A 606 28.98 35.89 -39.97
C ARG A 606 28.66 35.70 -41.45
N ARG A 607 27.57 36.32 -41.88
CA ARG A 607 27.31 36.65 -43.28
C ARG A 607 28.52 37.34 -43.92
N SER A 608 28.81 36.94 -45.15
CA SER A 608 28.80 37.85 -46.29
C SER A 608 27.73 37.36 -47.25
#